data_AF-A0A8X6SIC9-F1
#
_entry.id   AF-A0A8X6SIC9-F1
#
_cell.length_a   1.000
_cell.length_b   1.000
_cell.length_c   1.000
_cell.angle_alpha   90.00
_cell.angle_beta   90.00
_cell.angle_gamma   90.00
#
_symmetry.space_group_name_H-M   'P 1'
#
loop_
_entity.id
_entity.type
_entity.pdbx_description
1 polymer ?
#
loop_
_entity_poly.entity_id
_entity_poly.type
_entity_poly.pdbx_seq_one_letter_code
_entity_poly.pdbx_strand_id
1 'polypeptide(L)'
;MCKVCRNCSVAKRELGESSAEYDIWFEGHRKDCDVNHYGSSTLIEMEAALILWERSQEMGFRYSTLLSDGDCKTFNYLTEKNVWG
;
A
#
# COMPACT_ATOMS: atom_id res chain seq x y z
N MET A 1 0.57 -8.77 5.28
CA MET A 1 0.33 -7.32 5.16
C MET A 1 -1.14 -7.09 5.46
N CYS A 2 -1.49 -6.32 6.49
CA CYS A 2 -2.86 -6.26 7.00
C CYS A 2 -3.47 -4.88 6.77
N LYS A 3 -4.63 -4.82 6.13
CA LYS A 3 -5.40 -3.58 5.94
C LYS A 3 -6.18 -3.16 7.17
N VAL A 4 -6.35 -4.07 8.12
CA VAL A 4 -7.25 -3.91 9.26
C VAL A 4 -6.54 -4.40 10.51
N CYS A 5 -6.47 -3.56 11.53
CA CYS A 5 -6.14 -4.01 12.86
C CYS A 5 -7.43 -4.31 13.63
N ARG A 6 -7.50 -5.49 14.23
CA ARG A 6 -8.66 -5.91 15.02
C ARG A 6 -8.84 -5.02 16.25
N ASN A 7 -7.73 -4.65 16.91
CA ASN A 7 -7.75 -3.79 18.10
C ASN A 7 -8.24 -2.39 17.75
N CYS A 8 -7.77 -1.80 16.65
CA CYS A 8 -8.31 -0.53 16.16
C CYS A 8 -9.82 -0.61 15.90
N SER A 9 -10.30 -1.71 15.31
CA SER A 9 -11.73 -1.89 15.01
C SER A 9 -12.59 -1.96 16.28
N VAL A 10 -12.09 -2.61 17.33
CA VAL A 10 -12.76 -2.68 18.64
C VAL A 10 -12.74 -1.32 19.33
N ALA A 11 -11.58 -0.66 19.39
CA ALA A 11 -11.42 0.65 20.02
C ALA A 11 -12.28 1.73 19.35
N LYS A 12 -12.35 1.76 18.01
CA LYS A 12 -13.25 2.69 17.29
C LYS A 12 -14.71 2.53 17.68
N ARG A 13 -15.15 1.28 17.93
CA ARG A 13 -16.53 0.98 18.33
C ARG A 13 -16.80 1.33 19.80
N GLU A 14 -15.83 1.11 20.68
CA GLU A 14 -15.99 1.26 22.13
C GLU A 14 -15.71 2.67 22.63
N LEU A 15 -14.69 3.34 22.09
CA LEU A 15 -14.27 4.69 22.46
C LEU A 15 -14.91 5.75 21.54
N GLY A 16 -15.33 5.37 20.34
CA GLY A 16 -15.77 6.28 19.28
C GLY A 16 -14.59 6.81 18.46
N GLU A 17 -14.60 6.58 17.15
CA GLU A 17 -13.48 6.93 16.26
C GLU A 17 -13.07 8.42 16.28
N SER A 18 -13.99 9.32 16.58
CA SER A 18 -13.75 10.78 16.64
C SER A 18 -13.65 11.31 18.06
N SER A 19 -13.44 10.45 19.06
CA SER A 19 -13.31 10.84 20.45
C SER A 19 -11.85 11.09 20.84
N ALA A 20 -11.64 11.96 21.83
CA ALA A 20 -10.31 12.21 22.38
C ALA A 20 -9.75 10.94 23.04
N GLU A 21 -10.62 10.08 23.56
CA GLU A 21 -10.29 8.80 24.15
C GLU A 21 -9.66 7.84 23.12
N TYR A 22 -10.20 7.80 21.90
CA TYR A 22 -9.64 7.01 20.82
C TYR A 22 -8.26 7.54 20.40
N ASP A 23 -8.08 8.85 20.28
CA ASP A 23 -6.80 9.46 19.89
C ASP A 23 -5.69 9.13 20.91
N ILE A 24 -5.99 9.26 22.21
CA ILE A 24 -5.05 8.93 23.29
C ILE A 24 -4.69 7.43 23.25
N TRP A 25 -5.69 6.56 23.07
CA TRP A 25 -5.47 5.12 22.95
C TRP A 25 -4.62 4.77 21.71
N PHE A 26 -4.92 5.39 20.57
CA PHE A 26 -4.26 5.10 19.30
C PHE A 26 -2.77 5.49 19.33
N GLU A 27 -2.40 6.59 19.98
CA GLU A 27 -1.00 6.97 20.16
C GLU A 27 -0.18 5.89 20.91
N GLY A 28 -0.77 5.26 21.92
CA GLY A 28 -0.17 4.12 22.61
C GLY A 28 -0.11 2.85 21.76
N HIS A 29 -1.17 2.57 20.99
CA HIS A 29 -1.28 1.39 20.15
C HIS A 29 -0.49 1.46 18.83
N ARG A 30 -0.11 2.66 18.38
CA ARG A 30 0.48 2.90 17.05
C ARG A 30 1.65 1.97 16.70
N LYS A 31 2.48 1.61 17.69
CA LYS A 31 3.65 0.73 17.52
C LYS A 31 3.28 -0.73 17.29
N ASP A 32 2.13 -1.16 17.80
CA ASP A 32 1.62 -2.53 17.74
C ASP A 32 0.46 -2.68 16.74
N CYS A 33 0.20 -1.66 15.93
CA CYS A 33 -0.89 -1.68 14.95
C CYS A 33 -0.56 -2.63 13.79
N ASP A 34 -1.47 -3.56 13.51
CA ASP A 34 -1.31 -4.49 12.38
C ASP A 34 -1.39 -3.79 11.01
N VAL A 35 -1.94 -2.58 10.95
CA VAL A 35 -2.04 -1.79 9.73
C VAL A 35 -0.67 -1.25 9.37
N ASN A 36 -0.05 -1.87 8.37
CA ASN A 36 1.31 -1.57 7.95
C ASN A 36 1.39 -0.85 6.60
N HIS A 37 0.24 -0.50 6.01
CA HIS A 37 0.16 0.33 4.82
C HIS A 37 -1.16 1.10 4.80
N TYR A 38 -1.16 2.22 4.09
CA TYR A 38 -2.36 3.03 3.83
C TYR A 38 -2.60 3.06 2.33
N GLY A 39 -3.86 3.11 1.90
CA GLY A 39 -4.24 3.08 0.48
C GLY A 39 -4.69 1.71 -0.03
N SER A 40 -5.09 1.65 -1.30
CA SER A 40 -5.58 0.43 -1.93
C SER A 40 -4.44 -0.54 -2.25
N SER A 41 -4.74 -1.83 -2.36
CA SER A 41 -3.74 -2.83 -2.79
C SER A 41 -3.19 -2.50 -4.17
N THR A 42 -4.06 -2.07 -5.09
CA THR A 42 -3.67 -1.67 -6.44
C THR A 42 -2.66 -0.52 -6.42
N LEU A 43 -2.86 0.51 -5.60
CA LEU A 43 -1.91 1.63 -5.53
C LEU A 43 -0.53 1.18 -5.04
N ILE A 44 -0.49 0.27 -4.07
CA ILE A 44 0.78 -0.28 -3.56
C ILE A 44 1.48 -1.08 -4.64
N GLU A 45 0.74 -1.89 -5.39
CA GLU A 45 1.29 -2.66 -6.49
C GLU A 45 1.84 -1.75 -7.60
N MET A 46 1.09 -0.72 -7.98
CA MET A 46 1.50 0.28 -8.98
C MET A 46 2.79 0.98 -8.58
N GLU A 47 2.87 1.48 -7.35
CA GLU A 47 4.07 2.17 -6.84
C GLU A 47 5.27 1.23 -6.71
N ALA A 48 5.05 0.01 -6.19
CA ALA A 48 6.11 -0.98 -6.08
C ALA A 48 6.66 -1.39 -7.45
N ALA A 49 5.78 -1.60 -8.43
CA ALA A 49 6.18 -1.93 -9.79
C ALA A 49 6.95 -0.78 -10.46
N LEU A 50 6.50 0.47 -10.28
CA LEU A 50 7.19 1.64 -10.83
C LEU A 50 8.64 1.72 -10.33
N ILE A 51 8.85 1.59 -9.02
CA ILE A 51 10.19 1.60 -8.41
C ILE A 51 11.09 0.51 -9.00
N LEU A 52 10.55 -0.71 -9.22
CA LEU A 52 11.32 -1.81 -9.79
C LEU A 52 11.69 -1.55 -11.26
N TRP A 53 10.78 -1.01 -12.06
CA TRP A 53 11.00 -0.70 -13.47
C TRP A 53 11.91 0.52 -13.70
N GLU A 54 11.86 1.52 -12.82
CA GLU A 54 12.80 2.64 -12.89
C GLU A 54 14.22 2.18 -12.56
N ARG A 55 14.39 1.35 -11.52
CA ARG A 55 15.69 0.80 -11.15
C ARG A 55 16.29 -0.11 -12.21
N SER A 56 15.49 -0.91 -12.90
CA SER A 56 16.03 -1.76 -13.98
C SER A 56 16.65 -0.94 -15.09
N GLN A 57 16.02 0.18 -15.46
CA GLN A 57 16.55 1.11 -16.46
C GLN A 57 17.87 1.73 -16.03
N GLU A 58 18.00 2.13 -14.76
CA GLU A 58 19.25 2.61 -14.18
C GLU A 58 20.36 1.54 -14.26
N MET A 59 19.99 0.26 -14.20
CA MET A 59 20.89 -0.89 -14.34
C MET A 59 21.13 -1.32 -15.80
N GLY A 60 20.53 -0.63 -16.78
CA GLY A 60 20.75 -0.88 -18.21
C GLY A 60 19.92 -2.02 -18.80
N PHE A 61 18.83 -2.44 -18.16
CA PHE A 61 17.88 -3.40 -18.72
C PHE A 61 16.44 -2.95 -18.50
N ARG A 62 15.48 -3.64 -19.11
CA ARG A 62 14.05 -3.39 -18.88
C ARG A 62 13.31 -4.69 -18.64
N TYR A 63 12.27 -4.60 -17.82
CA TYR A 63 11.38 -5.73 -17.56
C TYR A 63 10.26 -5.73 -18.62
N SER A 64 10.19 -6.83 -19.36
CA SER A 64 9.23 -7.03 -20.46
C SER A 64 7.97 -7.79 -20.06
N THR A 65 7.84 -8.22 -18.79
CA THR A 65 6.74 -9.07 -18.34
C THR A 65 6.36 -8.73 -16.90
N LEU A 66 5.06 -8.55 -16.65
CA LEU A 66 4.46 -8.31 -15.35
C LEU A 66 3.47 -9.43 -15.08
N LEU A 67 3.67 -10.12 -13.95
CA LEU A 67 2.74 -11.09 -13.41
C LEU A 67 1.96 -10.41 -12.27
N SER A 68 0.66 -10.20 -12.48
CA SER A 68 -0.23 -9.47 -11.55
C SER A 68 -1.48 -10.31 -11.24
N ASP A 69 -2.33 -9.82 -10.33
CA ASP A 69 -3.52 -10.49 -9.80
C ASP A 69 -4.70 -10.59 -10.80
N GLY A 70 -4.53 -10.06 -12.01
CA GLY A 70 -5.47 -10.18 -13.13
C GLY A 70 -6.10 -8.86 -13.55
N ASP A 71 -5.80 -7.74 -12.89
CA ASP A 71 -6.17 -6.40 -13.35
C ASP A 71 -5.05 -5.71 -14.16
N CYS A 72 -5.41 -4.85 -15.10
CA CYS A 72 -4.45 -4.23 -16.02
C CYS A 72 -3.93 -2.86 -15.56
N LYS A 73 -4.27 -2.40 -14.35
CA LYS A 73 -3.97 -1.02 -13.91
C LYS A 73 -2.48 -0.80 -13.73
N THR A 74 -1.78 -1.76 -13.12
CA THR A 74 -0.32 -1.71 -12.96
C THR A 74 0.37 -1.65 -14.33
N PHE A 75 -0.06 -2.49 -15.29
CA PHE A 75 0.48 -2.46 -16.65
C PHE A 75 0.25 -1.12 -17.36
N ASN A 76 -0.98 -0.59 -17.30
CA ASN A 76 -1.30 0.71 -17.90
C ASN A 76 -0.47 1.83 -17.28
N TYR A 77 -0.32 1.81 -15.95
CA TYR A 77 0.49 2.79 -15.23
C TYR A 77 1.96 2.78 -15.66
N LEU A 78 2.58 1.60 -15.74
CA LEU A 78 3.97 1.47 -16.21
C LEU A 78 4.15 1.92 -17.66
N THR A 79 3.14 1.68 -18.50
CA THR A 79 3.12 2.10 -19.91
C THR A 79 3.01 3.61 -20.02
N GLU A 80 2.10 4.24 -19.27
CA GLU A 80 1.94 5.71 -19.20
C GLU A 80 3.21 6.40 -18.69
N LYS A 81 3.92 5.76 -17.75
CA LYS A 81 5.22 6.24 -17.24
C LYS A 81 6.38 5.97 -18.19
N ASN A 82 6.17 5.30 -19.31
CA ASN A 82 7.17 4.95 -20.31
C ASN A 82 8.36 4.13 -19.76
N VAL A 83 8.13 3.38 -18.68
CA VAL A 83 9.16 2.54 -18.05
C VAL A 83 9.04 1.09 -18.53
N TRP A 84 7.85 0.68 -18.98
CA TRP A 84 7.59 -0.64 -19.56
C TRP A 84 8.41 -0.92 -20.83
N GLY A 85 8.72 -2.20 -21.07
CA GLY A 85 9.32 -2.69 -22.32
C GLY A 85 10.78 -3.03 -22.15
#